data_AF-A0A960W8K8-F1
#
_entry.id   AF-A0A960W8K8-F1
#
_cell.length_a   1.000
_cell.length_b   1.000
_cell.length_c   1.000
_cell.angle_alpha   90.00
_cell.angle_beta   90.00
_cell.angle_gamma   90.00
#
_symmetry.space_group_name_H-M   'P 1'
#
loop_
_entity.id
_entity.type
_entity.pdbx_description
1 polymer ?
#
loop_
_entity_poly.entity_id
_entity_poly.type
_entity_poly.pdbx_seq_one_letter_code
_entity_poly.pdbx_strand_id
1 'polypeptide(L)'
;MIIKHAKRFLSSTSSPRQTVIKNSAWLFAAEGVAKTLRIVLTICIARYLGPSVYGEYSFAYSFGLLFVIFADFGFNKLFIREVSRQKEQVKKFLDNISAVKLLLSVITYVLIVIVIHLLGKPLSTRRLVYLASIWIIMSSFTVFFQSVFQAFEQMQYDALIRIIQPAGFLMMALIVIWQDCGVVALVSVDIVAESSLLHL
;
A
#
# COMPACT_ATOMS: atom_id res chain seq x y z
N MET A 1 13.26 23.73 -13.64
CA MET A 1 12.83 24.24 -14.98
C MET A 1 11.79 23.33 -15.67
N ILE A 2 11.90 22.00 -15.50
CA ILE A 2 10.94 20.99 -16.02
C ILE A 2 9.51 21.14 -15.43
N ILE A 3 9.41 21.48 -14.14
CA ILE A 3 8.13 21.67 -13.42
C ILE A 3 7.31 22.84 -13.99
N LYS A 4 7.96 23.90 -14.51
CA LYS A 4 7.26 25.06 -15.11
C LYS A 4 6.69 24.74 -16.50
N HIS A 5 7.36 23.89 -17.28
CA HIS A 5 6.87 23.45 -18.60
C HIS A 5 5.71 22.45 -18.49
N ALA A 6 5.74 21.57 -17.49
CA ALA A 6 4.60 20.73 -17.17
C ALA A 6 3.36 21.58 -16.84
N LYS A 7 3.50 22.60 -15.98
CA LYS A 7 2.39 23.51 -15.60
C LYS A 7 1.75 24.24 -16.79
N ARG A 8 2.52 24.52 -17.85
CA ARG A 8 2.06 25.24 -19.05
C ARG A 8 1.30 24.36 -20.04
N PHE A 9 1.56 23.05 -20.04
CA PHE A 9 0.74 22.06 -20.76
C PHE A 9 -0.56 21.71 -20.00
N LEU A 10 -0.66 22.10 -18.72
CA LEU A 10 -1.81 21.82 -17.84
C LEU A 10 -2.85 22.94 -17.78
N SER A 11 -2.51 24.17 -18.18
CA SER A 11 -3.34 25.36 -17.91
C SER A 11 -4.15 25.89 -19.10
N SER A 12 -4.14 25.25 -20.28
CA SER A 12 -5.02 25.67 -21.39
C SER A 12 -6.28 24.80 -21.42
N THR A 13 -7.36 25.33 -20.83
CA THR A 13 -8.77 25.03 -21.18
C THR A 13 -9.13 23.53 -21.30
N SER A 14 -9.09 22.77 -20.20
CA SER A 14 -9.63 21.40 -20.19
C SER A 14 -11.07 21.37 -19.68
N SER A 15 -12.00 20.87 -20.50
CA SER A 15 -13.38 20.62 -20.08
C SER A 15 -13.41 19.52 -19.00
N PRO A 16 -14.47 19.42 -18.17
CA PRO A 16 -14.58 18.38 -17.12
C PRO A 16 -14.31 16.96 -17.65
N ARG A 17 -14.72 16.66 -18.89
CA ARG A 17 -14.42 15.39 -19.58
C ARG A 17 -12.92 15.15 -19.79
N GLN A 18 -12.17 16.18 -20.20
CA GLN A 18 -10.73 16.04 -20.48
C GLN A 18 -9.93 15.82 -19.19
N THR A 19 -10.31 16.45 -18.08
CA THR A 19 -9.70 16.21 -16.76
C THR A 19 -9.92 14.78 -16.31
N VAL A 20 -11.14 14.25 -16.43
CA VAL A 20 -11.46 12.87 -16.07
C VAL A 20 -10.67 11.87 -16.92
N ILE A 21 -10.64 12.04 -18.24
CA ILE A 21 -9.90 11.14 -19.15
C ILE A 21 -8.41 11.12 -18.79
N LYS A 22 -7.81 12.28 -18.57
CA LYS A 22 -6.41 12.41 -18.21
C LYS A 22 -6.07 11.77 -16.87
N ASN A 23 -6.89 12.02 -15.85
CA ASN A 23 -6.71 11.46 -14.52
C ASN A 23 -6.84 9.93 -14.54
N SER A 24 -7.84 9.41 -15.26
CA SER A 24 -8.01 7.97 -15.47
C SER A 24 -6.84 7.36 -16.23
N ALA A 25 -6.31 8.04 -17.26
CA ALA A 25 -5.14 7.56 -18.01
C ALA A 25 -3.89 7.48 -17.13
N TRP A 26 -3.66 8.47 -16.26
CA TRP A 26 -2.56 8.44 -15.29
C TRP A 26 -2.65 7.26 -14.33
N LEU A 27 -3.83 7.04 -13.73
CA LEU A 27 -4.04 5.91 -12.82
C LEU A 27 -3.89 4.58 -13.53
N PHE A 28 -4.43 4.46 -14.75
CA PHE A 28 -4.32 3.23 -15.53
C PHE A 28 -2.87 2.89 -15.87
N ALA A 29 -2.10 3.87 -16.34
CA ALA A 29 -0.68 3.68 -16.64
C ALA A 29 0.12 3.32 -15.38
N ALA A 30 -0.11 4.03 -14.27
CA ALA A 30 0.56 3.77 -13.00
C ALA A 30 0.23 2.38 -12.46
N GLU A 31 -1.03 1.96 -12.52
CA GLU A 31 -1.46 0.62 -12.09
C GLU A 31 -0.82 -0.48 -12.96
N GLY A 32 -0.69 -0.25 -14.28
CA GLY A 32 0.02 -1.16 -15.18
C GLY A 32 1.49 -1.33 -14.79
N VAL A 33 2.20 -0.23 -14.53
CA VAL A 33 3.60 -0.25 -14.07
C VAL A 33 3.72 -0.92 -12.70
N ALA A 34 2.88 -0.54 -11.74
CA ALA A 34 2.87 -1.08 -10.39
C ALA A 34 2.65 -2.60 -10.38
N LYS A 35 1.68 -3.10 -11.16
CA LYS A 35 1.43 -4.54 -11.30
C LYS A 35 2.60 -5.26 -11.95
N THR A 36 3.22 -4.68 -12.98
CA THR A 36 4.41 -5.26 -13.61
C THR A 36 5.55 -5.39 -12.62
N LEU A 37 5.82 -4.34 -11.82
CA LEU A 37 6.83 -4.38 -10.77
C LEU A 37 6.52 -5.45 -9.71
N ARG A 38 5.26 -5.56 -9.27
CA ARG A 38 4.83 -6.59 -8.31
C ARG A 38 5.00 -8.01 -8.86
N ILE A 39 4.74 -8.23 -10.15
CA ILE A 39 4.97 -9.53 -10.80
C ILE A 39 6.47 -9.86 -10.80
N VAL A 40 7.33 -8.92 -11.23
CA VAL A 40 8.78 -9.12 -11.24
C VAL A 40 9.29 -9.46 -9.84
N LEU A 41 8.88 -8.66 -8.84
CA LEU A 41 9.18 -8.86 -7.44
C LEU A 41 8.77 -10.26 -6.95
N THR A 42 7.54 -10.68 -7.25
CA THR A 42 7.01 -12.00 -6.87
C THR A 42 7.86 -13.11 -7.48
N ILE A 43 8.24 -13.00 -8.75
CA ILE A 43 9.10 -13.97 -9.43
C ILE A 43 10.49 -14.03 -8.79
N CYS A 44 11.11 -12.87 -8.50
CA CYS A 44 12.42 -12.79 -7.84
C CYS A 44 12.40 -13.45 -6.45
N ILE A 45 11.41 -13.11 -5.62
CA ILE A 45 11.25 -13.66 -4.27
C ILE A 45 10.98 -15.17 -4.32
N ALA A 46 10.08 -15.63 -5.20
CA ALA A 46 9.74 -17.05 -5.32
C ALA A 46 10.95 -17.89 -5.76
N ARG A 47 11.76 -17.38 -6.68
CA ARG A 47 12.99 -18.06 -7.14
C ARG A 47 14.06 -18.11 -6.05
N TYR A 48 14.21 -17.02 -5.30
CA TYR A 48 15.20 -16.93 -4.23
C TYR A 48 14.86 -17.82 -3.03
N LEU A 49 13.61 -17.78 -2.56
CA LEU A 49 13.18 -18.51 -1.36
C LEU A 49 12.95 -20.00 -1.58
N GLY A 50 12.69 -20.41 -2.83
CA GLY A 50 12.25 -21.77 -3.13
C GLY A 50 10.82 -22.06 -2.64
N PRO A 51 10.25 -23.22 -3.03
CA PRO A 51 8.82 -23.48 -2.87
C PRO A 51 8.34 -23.57 -1.42
N SER A 52 9.15 -24.12 -0.51
CA SER A 52 8.78 -24.28 0.89
C SER A 52 8.67 -22.93 1.62
N VAL A 53 9.75 -22.14 1.59
CA VAL A 53 9.79 -20.85 2.30
C VAL A 53 8.90 -19.81 1.62
N TYR A 54 8.80 -19.83 0.29
CA TYR A 54 7.83 -19.01 -0.43
C TYR A 54 6.37 -19.36 -0.05
N GLY A 55 6.09 -20.63 0.22
CA GLY A 55 4.78 -21.06 0.72
C GLY A 55 4.43 -20.42 2.07
N GLU A 56 5.38 -20.41 3.02
CA GLU A 56 5.20 -19.73 4.31
C GLU A 56 5.05 -18.21 4.17
N TYR A 57 5.86 -17.59 3.31
CA TYR A 57 5.77 -16.17 2.98
C TYR A 57 4.40 -15.80 2.40
N SER A 58 3.97 -16.51 1.35
CA SER A 58 2.69 -16.27 0.68
C SER A 58 1.51 -16.53 1.61
N PHE A 59 1.59 -17.56 2.46
CA PHE A 59 0.61 -17.81 3.51
C PHE A 59 0.51 -16.63 4.48
N ALA A 60 1.63 -16.08 4.94
CA ALA A 60 1.63 -14.97 5.90
C ALA A 60 0.91 -13.73 5.35
N TYR A 61 1.22 -13.33 4.10
CA TYR A 61 0.57 -12.20 3.45
C TYR A 61 -0.91 -12.48 3.16
N SER A 62 -1.22 -13.65 2.59
CA SER A 62 -2.60 -14.02 2.25
C SER A 62 -3.47 -14.10 3.51
N PHE A 63 -2.94 -14.67 4.59
CA PHE A 63 -3.61 -14.76 5.88
C PHE A 63 -3.93 -13.38 6.43
N GLY A 64 -2.95 -12.47 6.49
CA GLY A 64 -3.20 -11.11 6.96
C GLY A 64 -4.17 -10.32 6.07
N LEU A 65 -4.15 -10.53 4.74
CA LEU A 65 -5.07 -9.87 3.80
C LEU A 65 -6.53 -10.25 4.04
N LEU A 66 -6.82 -11.45 4.58
CA LEU A 66 -8.18 -11.82 4.98
C LEU A 66 -8.72 -10.91 6.10
N PHE A 67 -7.84 -10.39 6.95
CA PHE A 67 -8.22 -9.57 8.10
C PHE A 67 -8.19 -8.06 7.80
N VAL A 68 -7.55 -7.61 6.71
CA VAL A 68 -7.45 -6.16 6.40
C VAL A 68 -8.82 -5.49 6.24
N ILE A 69 -9.86 -6.26 5.88
CA ILE A 69 -11.22 -5.77 5.77
C ILE A 69 -11.74 -5.15 7.08
N PHE A 70 -11.30 -5.68 8.23
CA PHE A 70 -11.64 -5.15 9.55
C PHE A 70 -10.93 -3.83 9.84
N ALA A 71 -9.72 -3.62 9.31
CA ALA A 71 -8.98 -2.37 9.46
C ALA A 71 -9.51 -1.26 8.53
N ASP A 72 -9.95 -1.62 7.31
CA ASP A 72 -10.32 -0.64 6.30
C ASP A 72 -11.81 -0.28 6.27
N PHE A 73 -12.71 -1.21 6.60
CA PHE A 73 -14.19 -1.06 6.66
C PHE A 73 -14.86 -0.13 5.60
N GLY A 74 -14.25 0.03 4.42
CA GLY A 74 -14.70 0.96 3.37
C GLY A 74 -14.41 2.45 3.64
N PHE A 75 -13.67 2.80 4.69
CA PHE A 75 -13.36 4.18 5.08
C PHE A 75 -12.70 4.98 3.97
N ASN A 76 -11.83 4.38 3.16
CA ASN A 76 -11.18 5.09 2.05
C ASN A 76 -12.23 5.62 1.04
N LYS A 77 -13.26 4.82 0.72
CA LYS A 77 -14.34 5.24 -0.20
C LYS A 77 -15.26 6.29 0.42
N LEU A 78 -15.61 6.11 1.70
CA LEU A 78 -16.40 7.08 2.45
C LEU A 78 -15.70 8.43 2.51
N PHE A 79 -14.40 8.42 2.81
CA PHE A 79 -13.57 9.62 2.88
C PHE A 79 -13.55 10.37 1.55
N ILE A 80 -13.26 9.68 0.43
CA ILE A 80 -13.28 10.31 -0.90
C ILE A 80 -14.62 10.98 -1.17
N ARG A 81 -15.73 10.28 -0.92
CA ARG A 81 -17.08 10.80 -1.18
C ARG A 81 -17.39 12.07 -0.37
N GLU A 82 -17.13 12.04 0.94
CA GLU A 82 -17.44 13.18 1.81
C GLU A 82 -16.53 14.37 1.54
N VAL A 83 -15.22 14.14 1.37
CA VAL A 83 -14.24 15.21 1.12
C VAL A 83 -14.38 15.81 -0.27
N SER A 84 -14.72 15.03 -1.30
CA SER A 84 -15.02 15.59 -2.62
C SER A 84 -16.25 16.51 -2.61
N ARG A 85 -17.23 16.26 -1.71
CA ARG A 85 -18.40 17.13 -1.53
C ARG A 85 -18.09 18.37 -0.69
N GLN A 86 -17.26 18.24 0.35
CA GLN A 86 -16.93 19.30 1.31
C GLN A 86 -15.41 19.37 1.56
N LYS A 87 -14.68 19.90 0.58
CA LYS A 87 -13.20 19.95 0.59
C LYS A 87 -12.61 20.67 1.82
N GLU A 88 -13.34 21.65 2.37
CA GLU A 88 -12.95 22.42 3.56
C GLU A 88 -12.88 21.57 4.83
N GLN A 89 -13.65 20.47 4.90
CA GLN A 89 -13.72 19.61 6.08
C GLN A 89 -12.69 18.46 6.06
N VAL A 90 -11.76 18.45 5.09
CA VAL A 90 -10.76 17.39 4.93
C VAL A 90 -10.07 17.03 6.24
N LYS A 91 -9.63 18.03 7.02
CA LYS A 91 -8.92 17.82 8.28
C LYS A 91 -9.78 17.06 9.29
N LYS A 92 -11.04 17.48 9.45
CA LYS A 92 -11.99 16.85 10.38
C LYS A 92 -12.26 15.39 10.00
N PHE A 93 -12.45 15.10 8.71
CA PHE A 93 -12.64 13.72 8.25
C PHE A 93 -11.37 12.89 8.39
N LEU A 94 -10.19 13.48 8.14
CA LEU A 94 -8.91 12.81 8.26
C LEU A 94 -8.66 12.40 9.72
N ASP A 95 -8.84 13.32 10.66
CA ASP A 95 -8.63 13.12 12.10
C ASP A 95 -9.60 12.04 12.64
N ASN A 96 -10.89 12.16 12.31
CA ASN A 96 -11.90 11.22 12.80
C ASN A 96 -11.70 9.80 12.24
N ILE A 97 -11.50 9.68 10.92
CA ILE A 97 -11.35 8.38 10.29
C ILE A 97 -10.00 7.75 10.66
N SER A 98 -8.92 8.51 10.73
CA SER A 98 -7.62 7.98 11.16
C SER A 98 -7.65 7.46 12.60
N ALA A 99 -8.33 8.14 13.53
CA ALA A 99 -8.48 7.67 14.90
C ALA A 99 -9.25 6.34 14.99
N VAL A 100 -10.38 6.23 14.27
CA VAL A 100 -11.17 5.00 14.21
C VAL A 100 -10.36 3.89 13.53
N LYS A 101 -9.67 4.20 12.44
CA LYS A 101 -8.84 3.25 11.70
C LYS A 101 -7.68 2.74 12.54
N LEU A 102 -7.04 3.59 13.36
CA LEU A 102 -5.99 3.18 14.29
C LEU A 102 -6.52 2.17 15.32
N LEU A 103 -7.68 2.43 15.91
CA LEU A 103 -8.33 1.50 16.84
C LEU A 103 -8.65 0.16 16.15
N LEU A 104 -9.24 0.21 14.96
CA LEU A 104 -9.57 -0.98 14.17
C LEU A 104 -8.32 -1.76 13.75
N SER A 105 -7.22 -1.08 13.41
CA SER A 105 -5.94 -1.71 13.10
C SER A 105 -5.36 -2.47 14.29
N VAL A 106 -5.43 -1.90 15.50
CA VAL A 106 -4.98 -2.59 16.72
C VAL A 106 -5.84 -3.83 16.98
N ILE A 107 -7.17 -3.71 16.88
CA ILE A 107 -8.09 -4.85 17.02
C ILE A 107 -7.78 -5.92 15.98
N THR A 108 -7.58 -5.52 14.72
CA THR A 108 -7.25 -6.43 13.62
C THR A 108 -5.95 -7.16 13.88
N TYR A 109 -4.91 -6.46 14.34
CA TYR A 109 -3.63 -7.07 14.69
C TYR A 109 -3.78 -8.11 15.81
N VAL A 110 -4.49 -7.76 16.88
CA VAL A 110 -4.76 -8.68 18.01
C VAL A 110 -5.52 -9.91 17.53
N LEU A 111 -6.53 -9.74 16.67
CA LEU A 111 -7.27 -10.85 16.08
C LEU A 111 -6.36 -11.77 15.26
N ILE A 112 -5.48 -11.22 14.40
CA ILE A 112 -4.50 -12.00 13.64
C ILE A 112 -3.61 -12.82 14.59
N VAL A 113 -3.10 -12.21 15.66
CA VAL A 113 -2.23 -12.86 16.65
C VAL A 113 -2.94 -13.99 17.39
N ILE A 114 -4.21 -13.79 17.78
CA ILE A 114 -5.01 -14.82 18.45
C ILE A 114 -5.29 -15.98 17.49
N VAL A 115 -5.78 -15.69 16.28
CA VAL A 115 -6.16 -16.74 15.33
C VAL A 115 -4.95 -17.57 14.90
N ILE A 116 -3.79 -16.95 14.65
CA ILE A 116 -2.60 -17.72 14.26
C ILE A 116 -2.07 -18.61 15.40
N HIS A 117 -2.24 -18.19 16.66
CA HIS A 117 -1.93 -19.03 17.82
C HIS A 117 -2.87 -20.23 17.92
N LEU A 118 -4.18 -20.02 17.75
CA LEU A 118 -5.19 -21.08 17.80
C LEU A 118 -5.00 -22.11 16.66
N LEU A 119 -4.51 -21.68 15.50
CA LEU A 119 -4.19 -22.56 14.38
C LEU A 119 -2.97 -23.46 14.61
N GLY A 120 -2.21 -23.26 15.69
CA GLY A 120 -1.10 -24.15 16.05
C GLY A 120 0.07 -24.14 15.06
N LYS A 121 0.22 -23.10 14.23
CA LYS A 121 1.28 -23.04 13.20
C LYS A 121 2.69 -23.02 13.80
N PRO A 122 3.73 -23.48 13.09
CA PRO A 122 5.12 -23.41 13.53
C PRO A 122 5.57 -21.98 13.83
N LEU A 123 6.60 -21.84 14.67
CA LEU A 123 7.13 -20.53 15.09
C LEU A 123 7.69 -19.71 13.90
N SER A 124 8.25 -20.36 12.89
CA SER A 124 8.73 -19.71 11.65
C SER A 124 7.60 -18.95 10.95
N THR A 125 6.48 -19.65 10.70
CA THR A 125 5.31 -19.09 10.03
C THR A 125 4.64 -18.01 10.88
N ARG A 126 4.55 -18.19 12.21
CA ARG A 126 3.99 -17.17 13.12
C ARG A 126 4.77 -15.85 13.05
N ARG A 127 6.11 -15.91 13.05
CA ARG A 127 6.95 -14.71 12.94
C ARG A 127 6.69 -13.97 11.63
N LEU A 128 6.57 -14.69 10.51
CA LEU A 128 6.23 -14.09 9.23
C LEU A 128 4.84 -13.44 9.24
N VAL A 129 3.85 -14.08 9.86
CA VAL A 129 2.50 -13.51 10.01
C VAL A 129 2.51 -12.23 10.83
N TYR A 130 3.29 -12.15 11.92
CA TYR A 130 3.40 -10.92 12.71
C TYR A 130 4.03 -9.77 11.93
N LEU A 131 5.09 -10.04 11.17
CA LEU A 131 5.73 -9.02 10.34
C LEU A 131 4.84 -8.59 9.16
N ALA A 132 4.25 -9.55 8.45
CA ALA A 132 3.37 -9.28 7.33
C ALA A 132 2.11 -8.50 7.77
N SER A 133 1.54 -8.80 8.93
CA SER A 133 0.38 -8.06 9.44
C SER A 133 0.69 -6.61 9.82
N ILE A 134 1.89 -6.32 10.34
CA ILE A 134 2.35 -4.94 10.52
C ILE A 134 2.39 -4.23 9.17
N TRP A 135 3.02 -4.83 8.17
CA TRP A 135 3.07 -4.28 6.81
C TRP A 135 1.67 -4.02 6.23
N ILE A 136 0.75 -4.98 6.34
CA ILE A 136 -0.64 -4.85 5.83
C ILE A 136 -1.37 -3.67 6.49
N ILE A 137 -1.20 -3.50 7.79
CA ILE A 137 -1.78 -2.37 8.53
C ILE A 137 -1.19 -1.04 8.03
N MET A 138 0.14 -0.95 7.90
CA MET A 138 0.79 0.25 7.38
C MET A 138 0.32 0.56 5.95
N SER A 139 0.22 -0.46 5.10
CA SER A 139 -0.27 -0.33 3.73
C SER A 139 -1.71 0.18 3.68
N SER A 140 -2.57 -0.27 4.61
CA SER A 140 -3.93 0.26 4.75
C SER A 140 -3.92 1.76 5.03
N PHE A 141 -3.02 2.27 5.87
CA PHE A 141 -2.85 3.71 6.09
C PHE A 141 -2.34 4.45 4.86
N THR A 142 -1.37 3.88 4.12
CA THR A 142 -0.91 4.46 2.85
C THR A 142 -2.06 4.65 1.86
N VAL A 143 -2.94 3.65 1.71
CA VAL A 143 -4.12 3.73 0.84
C VAL A 143 -5.12 4.80 1.34
N PHE A 144 -5.24 4.98 2.65
CA PHE A 144 -6.04 6.06 3.22
C PHE A 144 -5.47 7.44 2.90
N PHE A 145 -4.15 7.64 3.00
CA PHE A 145 -3.54 8.91 2.60
C PHE A 145 -3.65 9.16 1.09
N GLN A 146 -3.53 8.12 0.26
CA GLN A 146 -3.80 8.21 -1.18
C GLN A 146 -5.23 8.71 -1.47
N SER A 147 -6.19 8.33 -0.63
CA SER A 147 -7.59 8.74 -0.76
C SER A 147 -7.78 10.27 -0.61
N VAL A 148 -6.85 10.97 0.05
CA VAL A 148 -6.77 12.45 0.04
C VAL A 148 -6.52 12.98 -1.36
N PHE A 149 -5.47 12.51 -2.03
CA PHE A 149 -5.17 12.97 -3.39
C PHE A 149 -6.30 12.64 -4.37
N GLN A 150 -6.95 11.49 -4.19
CA GLN A 150 -8.13 11.11 -4.99
C GLN A 150 -9.31 12.07 -4.76
N ALA A 151 -9.59 12.45 -3.50
CA ALA A 151 -10.68 13.36 -3.16
C ALA A 151 -10.52 14.76 -3.78
N PHE A 152 -9.27 15.21 -3.95
CA PHE A 152 -8.91 16.48 -4.60
C PHE A 152 -8.69 16.37 -6.12
N GLU A 153 -8.96 15.22 -6.72
CA GLU A 153 -8.74 14.93 -8.15
C GLU A 153 -7.28 15.07 -8.61
N GLN A 154 -6.32 14.93 -7.70
CA GLN A 154 -4.89 15.05 -7.98
C GLN A 154 -4.26 13.68 -8.24
N MET A 155 -4.79 12.96 -9.24
CA MET A 155 -4.42 11.56 -9.52
C MET A 155 -2.95 11.36 -9.89
N GLN A 156 -2.23 12.41 -10.27
CA GLN A 156 -0.79 12.38 -10.49
C GLN A 156 0.00 11.96 -9.23
N TYR A 157 -0.42 12.36 -8.03
CA TYR A 157 0.27 12.01 -6.78
C TYR A 157 -0.05 10.58 -6.36
N ASP A 158 -1.32 10.16 -6.51
CA ASP A 158 -1.71 8.76 -6.30
C ASP A 158 -0.94 7.83 -7.25
N ALA A 159 -0.86 8.19 -8.54
CA ALA A 159 -0.06 7.49 -9.54
C ALA A 159 1.42 7.36 -9.14
N LEU A 160 2.03 8.43 -8.62
CA LEU A 160 3.43 8.38 -8.17
C LEU A 160 3.61 7.42 -6.99
N ILE A 161 2.76 7.48 -5.97
CA ILE A 161 2.87 6.59 -4.79
C ILE A 161 2.70 5.12 -5.23
N ARG A 162 1.76 4.83 -6.14
CA ARG A 162 1.55 3.47 -6.70
C ARG A 162 2.76 2.89 -7.41
N ILE A 163 3.61 3.74 -8.00
CA ILE A 163 4.83 3.30 -8.69
C ILE A 163 6.01 3.24 -7.71
N ILE A 164 6.20 4.27 -6.89
CA ILE A 164 7.33 4.38 -5.96
C ILE A 164 7.31 3.24 -4.95
N GLN A 165 6.14 2.85 -4.45
CA GLN A 165 6.00 1.77 -3.46
C GLN A 165 6.57 0.43 -3.94
N PRO A 166 6.06 -0.21 -5.01
CA PRO A 166 6.62 -1.46 -5.49
C PRO A 166 8.04 -1.30 -6.07
N ALA A 167 8.41 -0.13 -6.59
CA ALA A 167 9.78 0.11 -7.06
C ALA A 167 10.78 0.14 -5.90
N GLY A 168 10.45 0.84 -4.81
CA GLY A 168 11.24 0.92 -3.59
C GLY A 168 11.42 -0.45 -2.95
N PHE A 169 10.33 -1.19 -2.81
CA PHE A 169 10.41 -2.56 -2.30
C PHE A 169 11.24 -3.47 -3.21
N LEU A 170 11.07 -3.39 -4.53
CA LEU A 170 11.89 -4.18 -5.47
C LEU A 170 13.39 -3.89 -5.33
N MET A 171 13.78 -2.62 -5.22
CA MET A 171 15.19 -2.25 -5.02
C MET A 171 15.75 -2.84 -3.72
N MET A 172 15.02 -2.71 -2.61
CA MET A 172 15.46 -3.26 -1.32
C MET A 172 15.47 -4.79 -1.31
N ALA A 173 14.47 -5.43 -1.92
CA ALA A 173 14.40 -6.88 -2.05
C ALA A 173 15.58 -7.44 -2.85
N LEU A 174 15.98 -6.78 -3.94
CA LEU A 174 17.16 -7.20 -4.72
C LEU A 174 18.46 -7.14 -3.90
N ILE A 175 18.62 -6.13 -3.04
CA ILE A 175 19.78 -6.04 -2.13
C ILE A 175 19.79 -7.21 -1.15
N VAL A 176 18.63 -7.51 -0.54
CA VAL A 176 18.48 -8.63 0.39
C VAL A 176 18.76 -9.98 -0.29
N ILE A 177 18.27 -10.17 -1.51
CA ILE A 177 18.51 -11.37 -2.31
C ILE A 177 20.02 -11.52 -2.62
N TRP A 178 20.70 -10.42 -2.93
CA TRP A 178 22.14 -10.45 -3.24
C TRP A 178 23.01 -10.76 -2.02
N GLN A 179 22.57 -10.35 -0.82
CA GLN A 179 23.27 -10.60 0.45
C GLN A 179 22.87 -11.93 1.12
N ASP A 180 21.90 -12.64 0.55
CA ASP A 180 21.35 -13.90 1.06
C ASP A 180 20.82 -13.82 2.51
N CYS A 181 20.19 -12.71 2.89
CA CYS A 181 19.75 -12.47 4.28
C CYS A 181 18.45 -13.21 4.67
N GLY A 182 17.84 -13.97 3.75
CA GLY A 182 16.68 -14.82 4.01
C GLY A 182 15.31 -14.11 4.07
N VAL A 183 14.25 -14.90 4.34
CA VAL A 183 12.85 -14.45 4.25
C VAL A 183 12.46 -13.39 5.27
N VAL A 184 13.01 -13.44 6.49
CA VAL A 184 12.69 -12.46 7.55
C VAL A 184 13.19 -11.07 7.15
N ALA A 185 14.37 -10.98 6.54
CA ALA A 185 14.91 -9.74 6.01
C ALA A 185 14.02 -9.19 4.88
N LEU A 186 13.51 -10.05 3.99
CA LEU A 186 12.61 -9.64 2.91
C LEU A 186 11.31 -9.00 3.43
N VAL A 187 10.66 -9.62 4.42
CA VAL A 187 9.44 -9.03 5.00
C VAL A 187 9.76 -7.74 5.76
N SER A 188 10.93 -7.68 6.41
CA SER A 188 11.34 -6.49 7.15
C SER A 188 11.62 -5.29 6.23
N VAL A 189 12.25 -5.50 5.07
CA VAL A 189 12.47 -4.40 4.11
C VAL A 189 11.18 -3.92 3.45
N ASP A 190 10.17 -4.78 3.31
CA ASP A 190 8.84 -4.37 2.86
C ASP A 190 8.21 -3.37 3.84
N ILE A 191 8.32 -3.63 5.16
CA ILE A 191 7.88 -2.69 6.21
C ILE A 191 8.66 -1.37 6.13
N VAL A 192 9.98 -1.43 5.93
CA VAL A 192 10.82 -0.23 5.81
C VAL A 192 10.44 0.58 4.58
N ALA A 193 10.26 -0.05 3.43
CA ALA A 193 9.81 0.60 2.20
C ALA A 193 8.46 1.28 2.41
N GLU A 194 7.51 0.61 3.08
CA GLU A 194 6.19 1.17 3.38
C GLU A 194 6.28 2.39 4.32
N SER A 195 7.10 2.29 5.37
CA SER A 195 7.30 3.38 6.33
C SER A 195 7.89 4.64 5.69
N SER A 196 8.80 4.48 4.72
CA SER A 196 9.45 5.60 4.03
C SER A 196 8.45 6.46 3.26
N LEU A 197 7.35 5.87 2.79
CA LEU A 197 6.29 6.56 2.05
C LEU A 197 5.35 7.37 2.93
N LEU A 198 5.14 6.94 4.19
CA LEU A 198 4.29 7.67 5.13
C LEU A 198 4.88 9.02 5.55
N HIS A 199 6.17 9.25 5.28
CA HIS A 199 6.87 10.49 5.58
C HIS A 199 7.01 11.44 4.38
N LEU A 200 6.56 11.06 3.18
CA LEU A 200 6.57 11.87 1.96
C LEU A 200 5.29 12.70 1.82
#